data_AF-A0AAX1KG84-F1
#
_entry.id   AF-A0AAX1KG84-F1
#
_cell.length_a   1.000
_cell.length_b   1.000
_cell.length_c   1.000
_cell.angle_alpha   90.00
_cell.angle_beta   90.00
_cell.angle_gamma   90.00
#
_symmetry.space_group_name_H-M   'P 1'
#
loop_
_entity.id
_entity.type
_entity.pdbx_description
1 polymer ?
#
loop_
_entity_poly.entity_id
_entity_poly.type
_entity_poly.pdbx_seq_one_letter_code
_entity_poly.pdbx_strand_id
1 'polypeptide(L)'
;MDDKTRALLGDQEAAKRLTEAGVLLPCPFCGGEAIAEYDTIELFEYEVFCRDCGVMPASSEDEQVARLAWNSRAPILSAEELEMLEGMGWT
;
A
#
# COMPACT_ATOMS: atom_id res chain seq x y z
N MET A 1 -1.12 12.42 12.61
CA MET A 1 -1.18 11.25 11.71
C MET A 1 -0.97 11.72 10.28
N ASP A 2 0.05 11.23 9.59
CA ASP A 2 0.32 11.58 8.19
C ASP A 2 -0.52 10.72 7.22
N ASP A 3 -0.49 11.05 5.93
CA ASP A 3 -1.30 10.36 4.92
C ASP A 3 -0.95 8.87 4.79
N LYS A 4 0.30 8.44 5.04
CA LYS A 4 0.65 7.01 5.02
C LYS A 4 -0.05 6.29 6.16
N THR A 5 -0.03 6.84 7.37
CA THR A 5 -0.73 6.20 8.50
C THR A 5 -2.25 6.20 8.28
N ARG A 6 -2.82 7.29 7.75
CA ARG A 6 -4.27 7.36 7.47
C ARG A 6 -4.69 6.32 6.42
N ALA A 7 -3.93 6.19 5.34
CA ALA A 7 -4.20 5.20 4.30
C ALA A 7 -4.08 3.76 4.84
N LEU A 8 -3.07 3.48 5.68
CA LEU A 8 -2.92 2.18 6.37
C LEU A 8 -4.10 1.85 7.31
N LEU A 9 -4.83 2.86 7.77
CA LEU A 9 -6.07 2.70 8.55
C LEU A 9 -7.35 2.70 7.69
N GLY A 10 -7.21 2.67 6.36
CA GLY A 10 -8.35 2.57 5.43
C GLY A 10 -8.93 3.90 4.94
N ASP A 11 -8.28 5.05 5.21
CA ASP A 11 -8.67 6.35 4.64
C ASP A 11 -8.43 6.36 3.12
N GLN A 12 -9.50 6.16 2.36
CA GLN A 12 -9.46 6.08 0.89
C GLN A 12 -9.00 7.39 0.23
N GLU A 13 -9.27 8.54 0.85
CA GLU A 13 -8.83 9.83 0.29
C GLU A 13 -7.33 10.06 0.53
N ALA A 14 -6.80 9.58 1.67
CA ALA A 14 -5.36 9.56 1.88
C ALA A 14 -4.64 8.62 0.90
N ALA A 15 -5.20 7.43 0.64
CA ALA A 15 -4.67 6.49 -0.36
C ALA A 15 -4.64 7.09 -1.78
N LYS A 16 -5.70 7.82 -2.17
CA LYS A 16 -5.73 8.56 -3.45
C LYS A 16 -4.65 9.63 -3.53
N ARG A 17 -4.52 10.50 -2.52
CA ARG A 17 -3.48 11.55 -2.51
C ARG A 17 -2.07 10.98 -2.63
N LEU A 18 -1.79 9.86 -1.94
CA LEU A 18 -0.50 9.16 -2.07
C LEU A 18 -0.28 8.63 -3.48
N THR A 19 -1.31 8.00 -4.06
CA THR A 19 -1.28 7.45 -5.42
C THR A 19 -1.01 8.54 -6.46
N GLU A 20 -1.74 9.66 -6.38
CA GLU A 20 -1.56 10.83 -7.25
C GLU A 20 -0.16 11.45 -7.10
N ALA A 21 0.43 11.39 -5.90
CA ALA A 21 1.80 11.82 -5.63
C ALA A 21 2.87 10.81 -6.06
N GLY A 22 2.48 9.65 -6.60
CA GLY A 22 3.40 8.57 -7.00
C GLY A 22 4.01 7.79 -5.82
N VAL A 23 3.47 7.95 -4.61
CA VAL A 23 3.97 7.33 -3.38
C VAL A 23 3.25 6.01 -3.14
N LEU A 24 4.02 4.94 -2.90
CA LEU A 24 3.50 3.64 -2.47
C LEU A 24 3.67 3.46 -0.96
N LEU A 25 2.68 2.85 -0.32
CA LEU A 25 2.79 2.37 1.06
C LEU A 25 3.83 1.22 1.14
N PRO A 26 4.52 1.02 2.28
CA PRO A 26 5.47 -0.08 2.45
C PRO A 26 4.81 -1.46 2.30
N CYS A 27 5.59 -2.51 2.07
CA CYS A 27 5.07 -3.88 1.97
C CYS A 27 4.28 -4.29 3.23
N PRO A 28 3.06 -4.84 3.10
CA PRO A 28 2.26 -5.24 4.26
C PRO A 28 2.81 -6.47 4.99
N PHE A 29 3.78 -7.19 4.42
CA PHE A 29 4.34 -8.41 5.01
C PHE A 29 5.73 -8.19 5.62
N CYS A 30 6.64 -7.50 4.92
CA CYS A 30 8.01 -7.29 5.38
C CYS A 30 8.36 -5.82 5.69
N GLY A 31 7.45 -4.86 5.43
CA GLY A 31 7.72 -3.43 5.56
C GLY A 31 8.66 -2.84 4.50
N GLY A 32 9.12 -3.67 3.55
CA GLY A 32 10.05 -3.31 2.48
C GLY A 32 9.49 -2.38 1.42
N GLU A 33 10.33 -2.03 0.44
CA GLU A 33 9.98 -1.10 -0.63
C GLU A 33 9.01 -1.73 -1.63
N ALA A 34 7.97 -0.99 -1.98
CA ALA A 34 7.04 -1.34 -3.05
C ALA A 34 7.38 -0.53 -4.30
N ILE A 35 7.35 -1.18 -5.46
CA ILE A 35 7.61 -0.56 -6.76
C ILE A 35 6.49 -0.90 -7.73
N ALA A 36 6.20 0.04 -8.64
CA ALA A 36 5.28 -0.16 -9.75
C ALA A 36 6.09 -0.24 -11.03
N GLU A 37 5.93 -1.31 -11.80
CA GLU A 37 6.62 -1.52 -13.07
C GLU A 37 5.63 -1.98 -14.14
N TYR A 38 5.91 -1.64 -15.40
CA TYR A 38 5.17 -2.16 -16.54
C TYR A 38 5.74 -3.54 -16.92
N ASP A 39 4.89 -4.56 -17.01
CA ASP A 39 5.34 -5.88 -17.44
C ASP A 39 5.68 -5.85 -18.95
N THR A 40 6.94 -6.18 -19.22
CA THR A 40 7.50 -6.21 -20.59
C THR A 40 7.45 -7.60 -21.21
N ILE A 41 7.11 -8.63 -20.42
CA ILE A 41 6.98 -10.03 -20.81
C ILE A 41 5.50 -10.34 -21.07
N GLU A 42 4.62 -10.12 -20.08
CA GLU A 42 3.17 -10.12 -20.28
C GLU A 42 2.72 -8.69 -20.57
N LEU A 43 2.86 -8.31 -21.85
CA LEU A 43 2.39 -7.03 -22.35
C LEU A 43 0.96 -6.77 -21.85
N PHE A 44 0.68 -5.52 -21.46
CA PHE A 44 -0.61 -4.95 -21.06
C PHE A 44 -0.88 -4.75 -19.56
N GLU A 45 -0.02 -5.16 -18.62
CA GLU A 45 -0.26 -4.90 -17.19
C GLU A 45 0.87 -4.11 -16.51
N TYR A 46 0.47 -3.24 -15.58
CA TYR A 46 1.33 -2.69 -14.54
C TYR A 46 1.19 -3.52 -13.28
N GLU A 47 2.32 -3.90 -12.69
CA GLU A 47 2.38 -4.66 -11.46
C GLU A 47 2.89 -3.78 -10.32
N VAL A 48 2.29 -3.91 -9.15
CA VAL A 48 2.86 -3.37 -7.92
C VAL A 48 3.30 -4.51 -7.03
N PHE A 49 4.61 -4.58 -6.78
CA PHE A 49 5.22 -5.65 -6.01
C PHE A 49 6.24 -5.13 -4.99
N CYS A 50 6.52 -5.94 -3.98
CA CYS A 50 7.59 -5.65 -3.05
C CYS A 50 8.94 -6.09 -3.63
N ARG A 51 9.90 -5.16 -3.69
CA ARG A 51 11.27 -5.44 -4.16
C ARG A 51 12.01 -6.44 -3.28
N ASP A 52 11.68 -6.48 -2.00
CA ASP A 52 12.44 -7.25 -1.00
C ASP A 52 11.92 -8.69 -0.85
N CYS A 53 10.60 -8.90 -0.90
CA CYS A 53 10.00 -10.23 -0.70
C CYS A 53 9.21 -10.77 -1.90
N GLY A 54 9.04 -9.99 -2.97
CA GLY A 54 8.39 -10.43 -4.21
C GLY A 54 6.87 -10.59 -4.13
N VAL A 55 6.22 -10.18 -3.05
CA VAL A 55 4.75 -10.23 -2.99
C VAL A 55 4.13 -9.26 -3.99
N MET A 56 3.14 -9.75 -4.73
CA MET A 56 2.44 -9.01 -5.78
C MET A 56 0.93 -9.23 -5.63
N PRO A 57 0.23 -8.37 -4.87
CA PRO A 57 -1.21 -8.48 -4.65
C PRO A 57 -2.04 -7.65 -5.64
N ALA A 58 -1.41 -6.83 -6.50
CA ALA A 58 -2.11 -5.87 -7.36
C ALA A 58 -1.43 -5.74 -8.73
N SER A 59 -2.21 -5.96 -9.80
CA SER A 59 -1.88 -5.60 -11.18
C SER A 59 -3.08 -4.93 -11.86
N SER A 60 -2.83 -4.13 -12.90
CA SER A 60 -3.87 -3.52 -13.74
C SER A 60 -3.29 -2.99 -15.04
N GLU A 61 -4.09 -2.93 -16.11
CA GLU A 61 -3.71 -2.23 -17.35
C GLU A 61 -3.46 -0.71 -17.15
N ASP A 62 -3.92 -0.15 -16.03
CA ASP A 62 -3.71 1.24 -15.64
C ASP A 62 -2.79 1.33 -14.40
N GLU A 63 -1.65 1.99 -14.53
CA GLU A 63 -0.67 2.14 -13.45
C GLU A 63 -1.29 2.78 -12.19
N GLN A 64 -2.15 3.77 -12.35
CA GLN A 64 -2.79 4.46 -11.23
C GLN A 64 -3.77 3.54 -10.51
N VAL A 65 -4.48 2.68 -11.24
CA VAL A 65 -5.36 1.67 -10.65
C VAL A 65 -4.56 0.63 -9.88
N ALA A 66 -3.44 0.14 -10.42
CA ALA A 66 -2.57 -0.82 -9.73
C ALA A 66 -2.00 -0.22 -8.43
N ARG A 67 -1.50 1.03 -8.50
CA ARG A 67 -1.01 1.78 -7.34
C ARG A 67 -2.10 2.04 -6.30
N LEU A 68 -3.30 2.42 -6.74
CA LEU A 68 -4.42 2.67 -5.84
C LEU A 68 -4.82 1.38 -5.13
N ALA A 69 -4.90 0.25 -5.83
CA ALA A 69 -5.18 -1.05 -5.22
C ALA A 69 -4.16 -1.40 -4.12
N TRP A 70 -2.88 -1.13 -4.35
CA TRP A 70 -1.83 -1.31 -3.34
C TRP A 70 -1.98 -0.38 -2.12
N ASN A 71 -2.33 0.89 -2.36
CA ASN A 71 -2.46 1.93 -1.35
C ASN A 71 -3.79 1.89 -0.56
N SER A 72 -4.84 1.31 -1.14
CA SER A 72 -6.19 1.16 -0.56
C SER A 72 -6.44 -0.20 0.10
N ARG A 73 -5.38 -0.99 0.32
CA ARG A 73 -5.47 -2.31 0.95
C ARG A 73 -6.19 -2.25 2.30
N ALA A 74 -6.99 -3.27 2.58
CA ALA A 74 -7.80 -3.33 3.80
C ALA A 74 -6.89 -3.27 5.06
N PRO A 75 -7.25 -2.46 6.05
CA PRO A 75 -6.51 -2.40 7.30
C PRO A 75 -6.66 -3.74 8.05
N ILE A 76 -5.58 -4.22 8.68
CA ILE A 76 -5.63 -5.42 9.54
C ILE A 76 -6.36 -5.11 10.86
N LEU A 77 -6.27 -3.85 11.30
CA LEU A 77 -6.81 -3.35 12.56
C LEU A 77 -7.64 -2.10 12.30
N SER A 78 -8.72 -1.93 13.04
CA SER A 78 -9.41 -0.64 13.15
C SER A 78 -8.52 0.41 13.83
N ALA A 79 -8.89 1.69 13.69
CA ALA A 79 -8.19 2.78 14.38
C ALA A 79 -8.19 2.59 15.91
N GLU A 80 -9.31 2.12 16.48
CA GLU A 80 -9.44 1.84 17.91
C GLU A 80 -8.50 0.71 18.35
N GLU A 81 -8.44 -0.39 17.58
CA GLU A 81 -7.52 -1.50 17.86
C GLU A 81 -6.05 -1.06 17.76
N LEU A 82 -5.70 -0.14 16.86
CA LEU A 82 -4.35 0.43 16.78
C LEU A 82 -4.04 1.29 18.00
N GLU A 83 -4.94 2.19 18.40
CA GLU A 83 -4.76 3.04 19.59
C GLU A 83 -4.61 2.21 20.87
N MET A 84 -5.38 1.12 20.99
CA MET A 84 -5.25 0.18 22.11
C MET A 84 -3.86 -0.45 22.17
N LEU A 85 -3.32 -0.93 21.04
CA LEU A 85 -1.98 -1.53 20.99
C LEU A 85 -0.87 -0.52 21.29
N GLU A 86 -0.95 0.70 20.76
CA GLU A 86 0.01 1.77 21.05
C GLU A 86 -0.01 2.17 22.54
N GLY A 87 -1.20 2.22 23.15
CA GLY A 87 -1.40 2.50 24.58
C GLY A 87 -0.93 1.37 25.50
N MET A 88 -0.77 0.15 25.01
CA MET A 88 -0.24 -0.99 25.77
C MET A 88 1.27 -0.93 25.99
N GLY A 89 1.98 0.03 25.39
CA GLY A 89 3.37 0.35 25.71
C GLY A 89 4.29 -0.87 25.57
N TRP A 90 4.49 -1.35 24.34
CA TRP A 90 5.58 -2.28 24.07
C TRP A 90 6.89 -1.52 23.87
N THR A 91 7.62 -1.38 24.99
CA THR A 91 9.07 -1.10 25.04
C THR A 91 9.75 -2.21 25.83
#